data_AF-A0A9W6WU70-F1
#
_entry.id   AF-A0A9W6WU70-F1
#
_cell.length_a   1.000
_cell.length_b   1.000
_cell.length_c   1.000
_cell.angle_alpha   90.00
_cell.angle_beta   90.00
_cell.angle_gamma   90.00
#
_symmetry.space_group_name_H-M   'P 1'
#
loop_
_entity.id
_entity.type
_entity.pdbx_description
1 polymer ?
#
loop_
_entity_poly.entity_id
_entity_poly.type
_entity_poly.pdbx_seq_one_letter_code
_entity_poly.pdbx_strand_id
1 'polypeptide(L)'
;MSVKFLNQGAKIHEFRVGGRNLVLGFPTPELYVQHCGPHFGETVGRIANRVSGAKVQLNDKSYDLIANDGVNSLHGGNTWGLKDFEGPVAVKNHEGKTPCSTSS
;
A
#
# COMPACT_ATOMS: atom_id res chain seq x y z
N MET A 1 3.67 13.92 -17.14
CA MET A 1 3.40 12.72 -16.32
C MET A 1 3.54 13.11 -14.87
N SER A 2 2.67 12.63 -13.98
CA SER A 2 2.80 12.82 -12.53
C SER A 2 2.36 11.57 -11.77
N VAL A 3 2.95 11.36 -10.59
CA VAL A 3 2.57 10.27 -9.67
C VAL A 3 2.40 10.87 -8.28
N LYS A 4 1.32 10.52 -7.58
CA LYS A 4 1.10 10.90 -6.19
C LYS A 4 1.07 9.67 -5.31
N PHE A 5 1.70 9.79 -4.15
CA PHE A 5 1.73 8.75 -3.13
C PHE A 5 1.00 9.21 -1.87
N LEU A 6 0.38 8.27 -1.17
CA LEU A 6 -0.05 8.46 0.21
C LEU A 6 0.94 7.76 1.14
N ASN A 7 1.23 8.38 2.28
CA ASN A 7 2.01 7.73 3.34
C ASN A 7 1.27 6.53 3.93
N GLN A 8 -0.06 6.62 4.05
CA GLN A 8 -0.91 5.49 4.45
C GLN A 8 -0.78 4.34 3.43
N GLY A 9 -0.21 3.22 3.89
CA GLY A 9 0.06 2.03 3.10
C GLY A 9 1.12 2.22 2.02
N ALA A 10 1.87 3.33 2.03
CA ALA A 10 2.78 3.74 0.96
C ALA A 10 2.13 3.58 -0.43
N LYS A 11 0.88 4.06 -0.57
CA LYS A 11 0.03 3.78 -1.73
C LYS A 11 0.40 4.63 -2.94
N ILE A 12 0.32 4.05 -4.14
CA ILE A 12 0.16 4.83 -5.37
C ILE A 12 -1.29 5.29 -5.44
N HIS A 13 -1.50 6.59 -5.30
CA HIS A 13 -2.84 7.20 -5.27
C HIS A 13 -3.28 7.74 -6.63
N GLU A 14 -2.34 8.36 -7.35
CA GLU A 14 -2.57 8.82 -8.71
C GLU A 14 -1.36 8.50 -9.57
N PHE A 15 -1.61 8.10 -10.82
CA PHE A 15 -0.60 8.04 -11.87
C PHE A 15 -1.20 8.65 -13.14
N ARG A 16 -0.83 9.89 -13.44
CA ARG A 16 -1.37 10.65 -14.56
C ARG A 16 -0.40 10.72 -15.74
N VAL A 17 -0.89 10.37 -16.92
CA VAL A 17 -0.21 10.51 -18.21
C VAL A 17 -1.16 11.18 -19.19
N GLY A 18 -0.70 12.25 -19.87
CA GLY A 18 -1.54 13.03 -20.78
C GLY A 18 -2.82 13.59 -20.14
N GLY A 19 -2.79 13.91 -18.85
CA GLY A 19 -3.96 14.40 -18.09
C GLY A 19 -4.93 13.32 -17.60
N ARG A 20 -4.74 12.06 -17.99
CA ARG A 20 -5.59 10.93 -17.57
C ARG A 20 -4.97 10.16 -16.42
N ASN A 21 -5.74 9.88 -15.36
CA ASN A 21 -5.32 8.96 -14.30
C ASN A 21 -5.41 7.50 -14.80
N LEU A 22 -4.35 6.73 -14.59
CA LEU A 22 -4.20 5.37 -15.10
C LEU A 22 -4.43 4.29 -14.04
N VAL A 23 -4.57 4.67 -12.77
CA VAL A 23 -4.80 3.74 -11.66
C VAL A 23 -6.15 3.98 -11.01
N LEU A 24 -6.72 2.92 -10.42
CA LEU A 24 -7.89 3.02 -9.56
C LEU A 24 -7.48 3.53 -8.18
N GLY A 25 -8.38 4.26 -7.54
CA GLY A 25 -8.19 4.78 -6.19
C GLY A 25 -9.42 5.54 -5.72
N PHE A 26 -9.51 5.75 -4.41
CA PHE A 26 -10.54 6.61 -3.82
C PHE A 26 -10.14 8.10 -3.86
N PRO A 27 -11.11 9.03 -3.86
CA PRO A 27 -10.82 10.47 -3.84
C PRO A 27 -10.12 10.99 -2.58
N THR A 28 -10.30 10.35 -1.42
CA THR A 28 -9.70 10.79 -0.16
C THR A 28 -9.07 9.61 0.61
N PRO A 29 -8.08 9.86 1.49
CA PRO A 29 -7.44 8.82 2.29
C PRO A 29 -8.41 8.07 3.22
N GLU A 30 -9.40 8.76 3.78
CA GLU A 30 -10.36 8.19 4.75
C GLU A 30 -11.17 7.05 4.13
N LEU A 31 -11.46 7.13 2.83
CA LEU A 31 -12.19 6.11 2.11
C LEU A 31 -11.42 4.80 1.97
N TYR A 32 -10.08 4.81 2.03
CA TYR A 32 -9.27 3.58 2.05
C TYR A 32 -9.41 2.82 3.38
N VAL A 33 -9.66 3.53 4.48
CA VAL A 33 -9.92 2.91 5.78
C VAL A 33 -11.35 2.35 5.81
N GLN A 34 -12.32 3.10 5.29
CA GLN A 34 -13.73 2.68 5.24
C GLN A 34 -13.97 1.52 4.26
N HIS A 35 -13.22 1.49 3.15
CA HIS A 35 -13.32 0.49 2.09
C HIS A 35 -11.97 -0.19 1.87
N CYS A 36 -11.48 -0.90 2.88
CA CYS A 36 -10.14 -1.49 2.88
C CYS A 36 -9.98 -2.78 2.03
N GLY A 37 -11.06 -3.33 1.47
CA GLY A 37 -11.06 -4.58 0.71
C GLY A 37 -10.42 -4.55 -0.70
N PRO A 38 -10.49 -3.46 -1.49
CA PRO A 38 -9.91 -3.45 -2.83
C PRO A 38 -8.38 -3.34 -2.89
N HIS A 39 -7.72 -2.99 -1.78
CA HIS A 39 -6.26 -2.89 -1.68
C HIS A 39 -5.59 -2.00 -2.76
N PHE A 40 -6.30 -0.98 -3.25
CA PHE A 40 -5.81 -0.15 -4.36
C PHE A 40 -4.47 0.54 -4.03
N GLY A 41 -3.49 0.30 -4.90
CA GLY A 41 -2.19 0.97 -4.90
C GLY A 41 -1.29 0.66 -3.71
N GLU A 42 -1.69 -0.20 -2.78
CA GLU A 42 -1.02 -0.34 -1.49
C GLU A 42 0.21 -1.24 -1.48
N THR A 43 1.11 -0.95 -0.54
CA THR A 43 2.16 -1.88 -0.18
C THR A 43 1.57 -2.98 0.69
N VAL A 44 1.37 -4.15 0.07
CA VAL A 44 0.89 -5.36 0.74
C VAL A 44 2.03 -6.01 1.53
N GLY A 45 1.78 -6.40 2.78
CA GLY A 45 2.81 -7.01 3.61
C GLY A 45 2.28 -7.57 4.93
N ARG A 46 3.11 -8.28 5.72
CA ARG A 46 4.51 -8.66 5.38
C ARG A 46 4.60 -9.78 4.33
N ILE A 47 3.52 -10.53 4.12
CA ILE A 47 3.43 -11.58 3.09
C ILE A 47 2.25 -11.23 2.20
N ALA A 48 2.51 -11.08 0.90
CA ALA A 48 1.44 -10.86 -0.06
C ALA A 48 0.70 -12.17 -0.36
N ASN A 49 -0.60 -12.05 -0.60
CA ASN A 49 -1.51 -13.17 -0.85
C ASN A 49 -1.64 -14.12 0.36
N ARG A 50 -2.09 -15.36 0.11
CA ARG A 50 -2.50 -16.34 1.12
C ARG A 50 -1.33 -17.16 1.65
N VAL A 51 -1.32 -17.35 2.96
CA VAL A 51 -0.54 -18.37 3.68
C VAL A 51 -1.52 -19.42 4.21
N SER A 52 -1.33 -20.66 3.77
CA SER A 52 -2.20 -21.77 4.15
C SER A 52 -2.16 -22.04 5.65
N GLY A 53 -3.33 -22.24 6.25
CA GLY A 53 -3.46 -22.55 7.68
C GLY A 53 -2.97 -21.41 8.60
N ALA A 54 -2.76 -20.20 8.05
CA ALA A 54 -2.27 -19.04 8.77
C ALA A 54 -1.03 -19.35 9.62
N LYS A 55 -0.06 -20.10 9.08
CA LYS A 55 1.12 -20.54 9.83
C LYS A 55 2.34 -20.56 8.93
N VAL A 56 3.49 -20.14 9.46
CA VAL A 56 4.80 -20.25 8.78
C VAL A 56 5.78 -20.99 9.67
N GLN A 57 6.71 -21.71 9.05
CA GLN A 57 7.87 -22.28 9.73
C GLN A 57 9.13 -21.52 9.31
N LEU A 58 9.92 -21.09 10.29
CA LEU A 58 11.19 -20.41 10.08
C LEU A 58 12.18 -20.92 11.14
N ASN A 59 13.35 -21.39 10.69
CA ASN A 59 14.41 -21.93 11.56
C ASN A 59 13.88 -22.95 12.58
N ASP A 60 13.18 -23.99 12.07
CA ASP A 60 12.59 -25.08 12.85
C ASP A 60 11.57 -24.64 13.93
N LYS A 61 11.10 -23.38 13.86
CA LYS A 61 10.07 -22.85 14.74
C LYS A 61 8.80 -22.48 13.97
N SER A 62 7.66 -22.88 14.52
CA SER A 62 6.34 -22.52 14.02
C SER A 62 5.90 -21.16 14.55
N TYR A 63 5.31 -20.34 13.67
CA TYR A 63 4.71 -19.07 14.00
C TYR A 63 3.30 -18.99 13.43
N ASP A 64 2.33 -18.68 14.29
CA ASP A 64 0.96 -18.42 13.86
C ASP A 64 0.84 -17.00 13.31
N LEU A 65 0.05 -16.88 12.26
CA LEU A 65 -0.38 -15.64 11.63
C LEU A 65 -1.86 -15.42 11.91
N ILE A 66 -2.34 -14.22 11.61
CA ILE A 66 -3.75 -13.90 11.73
C ILE A 66 -4.51 -14.56 10.56
N ALA A 67 -5.46 -15.43 10.87
CA ALA A 67 -6.38 -16.00 9.90
C ALA A 67 -7.51 -15.01 9.61
N ASN A 68 -7.42 -14.30 8.49
CA ASN A 68 -8.37 -13.28 8.04
C ASN A 68 -9.08 -13.66 6.72
N ASP A 69 -8.78 -14.84 6.16
CA ASP A 69 -9.40 -15.37 4.95
C ASP A 69 -9.70 -16.86 5.14
N GLY A 70 -10.79 -17.15 5.86
CA GLY A 70 -11.10 -18.50 6.32
C GLY A 70 -10.01 -19.05 7.23
N VAL A 71 -9.44 -20.20 6.86
CA VAL A 71 -8.31 -20.82 7.58
C VAL A 71 -6.95 -20.23 7.20
N ASN A 72 -6.90 -19.31 6.24
CA ASN A 72 -5.66 -18.77 5.70
C ASN A 72 -5.39 -17.36 6.25
N SER A 73 -4.12 -16.96 6.18
CA SER A 73 -3.74 -15.55 6.35
C SER A 73 -3.58 -14.92 4.98
N LEU A 74 -4.35 -13.88 4.67
CA LEU A 74 -4.32 -13.12 3.43
C LEU A 74 -3.65 -11.77 3.67
N HIS A 75 -2.74 -11.39 2.77
CA HIS A 75 -2.14 -10.05 2.73
C HIS A 75 -1.50 -9.62 4.06
N GLY A 76 -0.91 -10.59 4.77
CA GLY A 76 -0.22 -10.39 6.05
C GLY A 76 -1.13 -10.13 7.24
N GLY A 77 -2.43 -10.48 7.15
CA GLY A 77 -3.36 -10.42 8.27
C GLY A 77 -3.94 -9.02 8.47
N ASN A 78 -3.43 -8.28 9.46
CA ASN A 78 -3.91 -6.93 9.81
C ASN A 78 -3.49 -5.81 8.82
N THR A 79 -3.40 -6.14 7.54
CA THR A 79 -3.17 -5.28 6.36
C THR A 79 -2.15 -4.14 6.57
N TRP A 80 -0.92 -4.35 6.10
CA TRP A 80 0.12 -3.30 6.10
C TRP A 80 -0.25 -2.08 5.25
N GLY A 81 -1.17 -2.25 4.31
CA GLY A 81 -1.75 -1.16 3.52
C GLY A 81 -2.50 -0.10 4.33
N LEU A 82 -2.74 -0.29 5.62
CA LEU A 82 -3.36 0.72 6.50
C LEU A 82 -2.37 1.35 7.49
N LYS A 83 -1.09 0.98 7.44
CA LYS A 83 -0.06 1.59 8.29
C LYS A 83 0.41 2.91 7.70
N ASP A 84 0.63 3.91 8.54
CA ASP A 84 1.29 5.14 8.11
C ASP A 84 2.80 4.91 8.03
N PHE A 85 3.35 5.11 6.85
CA PHE A 85 4.80 5.09 6.63
C PHE A 85 5.39 6.48 6.85
N GLU A 86 6.69 6.53 7.16
CA GLU A 86 7.42 7.79 7.19
C GLU A 86 7.54 8.39 5.78
N GLY A 87 7.43 9.72 5.68
CA GLY A 87 7.36 10.45 4.41
C GLY A 87 5.91 10.72 3.96
N PRO A 88 5.66 10.96 2.66
CA PRO A 88 6.64 10.96 1.57
C PRO A 88 7.62 12.13 1.66
N VAL A 89 8.89 11.86 1.32
CA VAL A 89 9.91 12.91 1.16
C VAL A 89 9.99 13.29 -0.31
N ALA A 90 9.86 14.58 -0.62
CA ALA A 90 10.04 15.06 -1.98
C ALA A 90 11.50 14.85 -2.42
N VAL A 91 11.73 13.99 -3.41
CA VAL A 91 13.05 13.75 -3.99
C VAL A 91 13.20 14.47 -5.31
N LYS A 92 14.39 14.99 -5.59
CA LYS A 92 14.71 15.61 -6.88
C LYS A 92 14.70 14.56 -8.00
N ASN A 93 14.21 14.94 -9.17
CA ASN A 93 14.31 14.09 -10.37
C ASN A 93 15.77 13.99 -10.85
N HIS A 94 16.03 13.20 -11.90
CA HIS A 94 17.37 13.03 -12.49
C HIS A 94 18.00 14.36 -12.97
N GLU A 95 17.17 15.39 -13.22
CA GLU A 95 17.61 16.75 -13.58
C GLU A 95 17.88 17.66 -12.36
N GLY A 96 17.79 17.13 -11.13
CA GLY A 96 17.99 17.91 -9.90
C GLY A 96 16.82 18.82 -9.52
N LYS A 97 15.68 18.73 -10.20
CA LYS A 97 14.47 19.52 -9.91
C LYS A 97 13.56 18.77 -8.95
N THR A 98 13.05 19.45 -7.93
CA THR A 98 11.96 18.90 -7.10
C THR A 98 10.70 18.77 -7.95
N PRO A 99 10.11 17.57 -8.12
CA PRO A 99 8.87 17.42 -8.86
C PRO A 99 7.76 18.16 -8.13
N CYS A 100 7.08 19.07 -8.86
CA CYS A 100 5.95 19.90 -8.44
C CYS A 100 5.62 19.85 -6.95
N SER A 101 6.12 20.83 -6.19
CA SER A 101 5.46 21.26 -4.97
C SER A 101 4.07 21.76 -5.37
N THR A 102 3.04 20.94 -5.19
CA THR A 102 1.67 21.44 -5.26
C THR A 102 1.47 22.32 -4.03
N SER A 103 1.63 23.62 -4.22
CA SER A 103 1.08 24.65 -3.34
C SER A 103 -0.44 24.58 -3.42
N SER A 104 -1.05 24.57 -2.23
CA SER A 104 -2.46 24.84 -1.91
C SER A 104 -3.45 23.69 -2.13
#